data_AF-A0A0G1N3J8-F1
#
_entry.id   AF-A0A0G1N3J8-F1
#
_cell.length_a   1.000
_cell.length_b   1.000
_cell.length_c   1.000
_cell.angle_alpha   90.00
_cell.angle_beta   90.00
_cell.angle_gamma   90.00
#
_symmetry.space_group_name_H-M   'P 1'
#
loop_
_entity.id
_entity.type
_entity.pdbx_description
1 polymer ?
#
loop_
_entity_poly.entity_id
_entity_poly.type
_entity_poly.pdbx_seq_one_letter_code
_entity_poly.pdbx_strand_id
1 'polypeptide(L)'
;MGKKKIAEKITEEVSREEKATSTPAEVKSASQPTGGQAKKIETGCVYISASYNNTMVTVTDEKGNVVAWASSGALGFSGPKKATPFASSKIIAAITEKVRKSGPLNVHVKLKGASSGRDAALRSLANQGFNILSIADITPIAHNGPRPKKARRI
;
A
#
# COMPACT_ATOMS: atom_id res chain seq x y z
N MET A 1 -22.89 -35.78 -32.89
CA MET A 1 -21.43 -35.51 -33.04
C MET A 1 -21.24 -34.06 -33.43
N GLY A 2 -20.53 -33.23 -32.65
CA GLY A 2 -20.36 -31.82 -33.04
C GLY A 2 -19.88 -30.82 -31.99
N LYS A 3 -19.39 -31.22 -30.81
CA LYS A 3 -18.95 -30.28 -29.76
C LYS A 3 -17.43 -30.20 -29.53
N LYS A 4 -16.61 -30.97 -30.25
CA LYS A 4 -15.14 -30.96 -30.07
C LYS A 4 -14.38 -29.94 -30.93
N LYS A 5 -14.87 -29.61 -32.13
CA LYS A 5 -14.14 -28.74 -33.09
C LYS A 5 -14.17 -27.23 -32.79
N ILE A 6 -15.03 -26.77 -31.88
CA ILE A 6 -15.13 -25.33 -31.54
C ILE A 6 -14.07 -24.94 -30.49
N ALA A 7 -13.75 -25.85 -29.56
CA ALA A 7 -12.76 -25.58 -28.51
C ALA A 7 -11.33 -25.48 -29.08
N GLU A 8 -10.97 -26.34 -30.05
CA GLU A 8 -9.63 -26.34 -30.64
C GLU A 8 -9.34 -25.05 -31.45
N LYS A 9 -10.35 -24.48 -32.12
CA LYS A 9 -10.21 -23.21 -32.86
C LYS A 9 -9.98 -22.00 -31.96
N ILE A 10 -10.57 -21.96 -30.77
CA ILE A 10 -10.40 -20.85 -29.83
C ILE A 10 -8.97 -20.83 -29.27
N THR A 11 -8.37 -22.00 -29.01
CA THR A 11 -6.99 -22.09 -28.50
C THR A 11 -5.92 -21.74 -29.56
N GLU A 12 -6.22 -21.94 -30.85
CA GLU A 12 -5.28 -21.61 -31.93
C GLU A 12 -5.31 -20.13 -32.36
N GLU A 13 -6.42 -19.41 -32.13
CA GLU A 13 -6.50 -17.96 -32.41
C GLU A 13 -5.82 -17.12 -31.31
N VAL A 14 -5.91 -17.53 -30.03
CA VAL A 14 -5.25 -16.83 -28.91
C VAL A 14 -3.72 -16.97 -28.94
N SER A 15 -3.19 -18.06 -29.48
CA SER A 15 -1.73 -18.28 -29.60
C SER A 15 -1.09 -17.60 -30.82
N ARG A 16 -1.91 -17.07 -31.75
CA ARG A 16 -1.44 -16.28 -32.90
C ARG A 16 -1.38 -14.78 -32.61
N GLU A 17 -2.20 -14.26 -31.70
CA GLU A 17 -2.11 -12.86 -31.25
C GLU A 17 -0.90 -12.60 -30.34
N GLU A 18 -0.40 -13.60 -29.60
CA GLU A 18 0.79 -13.45 -28.74
C GLU A 18 2.14 -13.43 -29.51
N LYS A 19 2.15 -13.72 -30.82
CA LYS A 19 3.38 -13.73 -31.65
C LYS A 19 3.48 -12.63 -32.71
N ALA A 20 2.50 -11.73 -32.82
CA ALA A 20 2.47 -10.68 -33.83
C ALA A 20 2.64 -9.25 -33.27
N THR A 21 3.27 -9.09 -32.10
CA THR A 21 3.77 -7.78 -31.66
C THR A 21 5.20 -7.90 -31.15
N SER A 22 6.11 -8.28 -32.04
CA SER A 22 7.55 -8.08 -31.89
C SER A 22 8.03 -7.08 -32.95
N THR A 23 7.80 -5.81 -32.68
CA THR A 23 8.64 -4.72 -33.15
C THR A 23 8.85 -3.79 -31.96
N PRO A 24 9.99 -3.88 -31.25
CA PRO A 24 10.40 -2.81 -30.36
C PRO A 24 10.82 -1.65 -31.28
N ALA A 25 9.84 -0.83 -31.66
CA ALA A 25 10.12 0.51 -32.16
C ALA A 25 10.90 1.24 -31.06
N GLU A 26 12.09 1.67 -31.42
CA GLU A 26 13.03 2.42 -30.62
C GLU A 26 12.42 3.78 -30.23
N VAL A 27 11.62 3.79 -29.17
CA VAL A 27 11.21 5.03 -28.51
C VAL A 27 12.37 5.45 -27.64
N LYS A 28 13.13 6.43 -28.13
CA LYS A 28 14.19 7.14 -27.39
C LYS A 28 13.74 7.41 -25.96
N SER A 29 14.26 6.61 -25.03
CA SER A 29 14.10 6.83 -23.61
C SER A 29 14.86 8.10 -23.27
N ALA A 30 14.12 9.15 -22.94
CA ALA A 30 14.68 10.36 -22.38
C ALA A 30 15.55 9.96 -21.18
N SER A 31 16.84 10.29 -21.26
CA SER A 31 17.86 10.01 -20.26
C SER A 31 17.40 10.54 -18.90
N GLN A 32 17.05 9.64 -17.98
CA GLN A 32 16.88 10.04 -16.59
C GLN A 32 18.25 10.43 -16.02
N PRO A 33 18.32 11.53 -15.25
CA PRO A 33 19.56 11.95 -14.61
C PRO A 33 20.06 10.81 -13.72
N THR A 34 21.35 10.52 -13.83
CA THR A 34 22.11 9.57 -12.99
C THR A 34 22.13 10.06 -11.54
N GLY A 35 20.99 9.99 -10.87
CA GLY A 35 20.85 10.24 -9.44
C GLY A 35 21.41 9.04 -8.68
N GLY A 36 22.35 9.30 -7.79
CA GLY A 36 23.15 8.30 -7.06
C GLY A 36 22.34 7.11 -6.55
N GLN A 37 22.99 5.95 -6.54
CA GLN A 37 22.43 4.66 -6.11
C GLN A 37 21.56 4.86 -4.86
N ALA A 38 20.25 4.61 -5.01
CA ALA A 38 19.30 4.71 -3.92
C ALA A 38 19.74 3.75 -2.81
N LYS A 39 20.08 4.30 -1.65
CA LYS A 39 20.49 3.51 -0.49
C LYS A 39 19.37 2.55 -0.15
N LYS A 40 19.67 1.25 -0.15
CA LYS A 40 18.74 0.22 0.24
C LYS A 40 18.59 0.26 1.76
N ILE A 41 17.37 0.47 2.23
CA ILE A 41 17.06 0.49 3.66
C ILE A 41 16.73 -0.95 4.06
N GLU A 42 17.38 -1.48 5.10
CA GLU A 42 17.14 -2.86 5.56
C GLU A 42 16.01 -2.91 6.58
N THR A 43 16.06 -2.00 7.56
CA THR A 43 15.14 -1.89 8.68
C THR A 43 14.46 -0.52 8.68
N GLY A 44 13.18 -0.50 9.08
CA GLY A 44 12.42 0.76 9.11
C GLY A 44 11.20 0.71 10.03
N CYS A 45 10.48 1.83 10.07
CA CYS A 45 9.25 1.98 10.82
C CYS A 45 8.06 2.19 9.88
N VAL A 46 6.95 1.50 10.15
CA VAL A 46 5.67 1.70 9.47
C VAL A 46 4.68 2.32 10.44
N TYR A 47 4.26 3.55 10.13
CA TYR A 47 3.25 4.26 10.89
C TYR A 47 1.88 4.07 10.25
N ILE A 48 0.94 3.50 11.00
CA ILE A 48 -0.45 3.34 10.58
C ILE A 48 -1.31 4.26 11.43
N SER A 49 -1.82 5.32 10.81
CA SER A 49 -2.76 6.26 11.45
C SER A 49 -4.17 5.95 10.99
N ALA A 50 -4.94 5.33 11.87
CA ALA A 50 -6.32 4.93 11.63
C ALA A 50 -7.28 5.85 12.40
N SER A 51 -7.92 6.76 11.67
CA SER A 51 -9.00 7.61 12.19
C SER A 51 -10.36 7.02 11.80
N TYR A 52 -11.45 7.57 12.36
CA TYR A 52 -12.81 7.13 12.05
C TYR A 52 -13.20 7.33 10.59
N ASN A 53 -12.60 8.31 9.90
CA ASN A 53 -13.01 8.70 8.54
C ASN A 53 -11.93 8.42 7.48
N ASN A 54 -10.73 7.99 7.88
CA ASN A 54 -9.60 7.81 6.98
C ASN A 54 -8.50 6.93 7.59
N THR A 55 -7.77 6.23 6.73
CA THR A 55 -6.55 5.51 7.08
C THR A 55 -5.38 6.09 6.29
N MET A 56 -4.25 6.33 6.95
CA MET A 56 -3.01 6.78 6.34
C MET A 56 -1.87 5.88 6.80
N VAL A 57 -1.00 5.51 5.86
CA VAL A 57 0.16 4.67 6.14
C VAL A 57 1.40 5.35 5.60
N THR A 58 2.43 5.39 6.44
CA THR A 58 3.71 6.04 6.15
C THR A 58 4.82 5.05 6.46
N VAL A 59 5.70 4.82 5.50
CA VAL A 59 6.90 4.00 5.64
C VAL A 59 8.10 4.92 5.77
N THR A 60 8.93 4.65 6.77
CA THR A 60 10.07 5.48 7.14
C THR A 60 11.30 4.63 7.44
N ASP A 61 12.46 5.27 7.36
CA ASP A 61 13.70 4.72 7.90
C ASP A 61 13.69 4.77 9.44
N GLU A 62 14.63 4.11 10.09
CA GLU A 62 14.81 4.20 11.56
C GLU A 62 15.03 5.64 12.04
N LYS A 63 15.64 6.48 11.21
CA LYS A 63 15.88 7.91 11.49
C LYS A 63 14.63 8.78 11.33
N GLY A 64 13.52 8.23 10.84
CA GLY A 64 12.25 8.94 10.64
C GLY A 64 12.10 9.64 9.29
N ASN A 65 13.04 9.46 8.35
CA ASN A 65 12.89 9.96 6.99
C ASN A 65 11.81 9.17 6.25
N VAL A 66 10.90 9.85 5.55
CA VAL A 66 9.80 9.21 4.83
C VAL A 66 10.27 8.66 3.48
N VAL A 67 10.08 7.35 3.29
CA VAL A 67 10.37 6.66 2.01
C VAL A 67 9.15 6.72 1.10
N ALA A 68 7.99 6.33 1.65
CA ALA A 68 6.74 6.31 0.91
C ALA A 68 5.56 6.51 1.85
N TRP A 69 4.49 7.08 1.32
CA TRP A 69 3.22 7.21 2.03
C TRP A 69 2.05 7.05 1.07
N ALA A 70 0.91 6.68 1.63
CA ALA A 70 -0.38 6.68 0.94
C ALA A 70 -1.52 6.80 1.96
N SER A 71 -2.69 7.21 1.48
CA SER A 71 -3.92 7.29 2.26
C SER A 71 -5.09 6.76 1.46
N SER A 72 -6.22 6.46 2.12
CA SER A 72 -7.43 5.99 1.42
C SER A 72 -7.86 6.99 0.33
N GLY A 73 -7.76 8.29 0.62
CA GLY A 73 -8.11 9.34 -0.34
C GLY A 73 -7.19 9.39 -1.57
N ALA A 74 -5.89 9.14 -1.39
CA ALA A 74 -4.92 9.15 -2.50
C ALA A 74 -5.16 8.03 -3.53
N LEU A 75 -5.87 6.96 -3.14
CA LEU A 75 -6.24 5.85 -4.01
C LEU A 75 -7.64 6.00 -4.63
N GLY A 76 -8.28 7.16 -4.45
CA GLY A 76 -9.59 7.45 -5.03
C GLY A 76 -10.78 6.99 -4.21
N PHE A 77 -10.59 6.47 -2.99
CA PHE A 77 -11.72 6.20 -2.10
C PHE A 77 -12.34 7.52 -1.61
N SER A 78 -13.65 7.68 -1.79
CA SER A 78 -14.40 8.88 -1.39
C SER A 78 -15.48 8.57 -0.33
N GLY A 79 -15.86 9.60 0.43
CA GLY A 79 -16.90 9.53 1.46
C GLY A 79 -16.64 8.45 2.52
N PRO A 80 -17.69 7.70 2.96
CA PRO A 80 -17.57 6.71 4.02
C PRO A 80 -16.69 5.50 3.63
N LYS A 81 -16.46 5.29 2.33
CA LYS A 81 -15.63 4.18 1.83
C LYS A 81 -14.16 4.32 2.27
N LYS A 82 -13.71 5.53 2.64
CA LYS A 82 -12.34 5.80 3.11
C LYS A 82 -11.97 5.08 4.42
N ALA A 83 -12.95 4.85 5.30
CA ALA A 83 -12.75 4.24 6.61
C ALA A 83 -12.87 2.71 6.61
N THR A 84 -13.06 2.10 5.44
CA THR A 84 -13.30 0.66 5.32
C THR A 84 -12.00 -0.14 5.44
N PRO A 85 -12.05 -1.38 5.95
CA PRO A 85 -10.88 -2.27 5.99
C PRO A 85 -10.36 -2.59 4.58
N PHE A 86 -11.25 -2.67 3.58
CA PHE A 86 -10.87 -2.89 2.18
C PHE A 86 -9.96 -1.77 1.63
N ALA A 87 -10.30 -0.51 1.91
CA ALA A 87 -9.44 0.61 1.55
C ALA A 87 -8.05 0.49 2.20
N SER A 88 -7.99 0.04 3.46
CA SER A 88 -6.75 -0.13 4.20
C SER A 88 -5.84 -1.20 3.58
N SER A 89 -6.38 -2.34 3.17
CA SER A 89 -5.61 -3.38 2.45
C SER A 89 -5.07 -2.87 1.10
N LYS A 90 -5.87 -2.08 0.37
CA LYS A 90 -5.44 -1.51 -0.91
C LYS A 90 -4.33 -0.46 -0.75
N ILE A 91 -4.34 0.31 0.35
CA ILE A 91 -3.25 1.22 0.73
C ILE A 91 -1.95 0.48 0.89
N ILE A 92 -1.96 -0.61 1.64
CA ILE A 92 -0.76 -1.40 1.89
C ILE A 92 -0.23 -1.98 0.58
N ALA A 93 -1.09 -2.51 -0.29
CA ALA A 93 -0.69 -2.99 -1.62
C ALA A 93 0.01 -1.92 -2.45
N ALA A 94 -0.56 -0.72 -2.52
CA ALA A 94 0.03 0.40 -3.25
C ALA A 94 1.36 0.89 -2.64
N ILE A 95 1.51 0.81 -1.31
CA ILE A 95 2.77 1.15 -0.64
C ILE A 95 3.84 0.12 -0.94
N THR A 96 3.52 -1.17 -0.92
CA THR A 96 4.47 -2.24 -1.22
C THR A 96 5.03 -2.11 -2.62
N GLU A 97 4.20 -1.77 -3.60
CA GLU A 97 4.66 -1.47 -4.96
C GLU A 97 5.68 -0.33 -5.00
N LYS A 98 5.47 0.75 -4.22
CA LYS A 98 6.40 1.88 -4.12
C LYS A 98 7.71 1.51 -3.40
N VAL A 99 7.62 0.68 -2.37
CA VAL A 99 8.72 0.36 -1.45
C VAL A 99 9.57 -0.81 -1.95
N ARG A 100 9.06 -1.64 -2.87
CA ARG A 100 9.71 -2.87 -3.36
C ARG A 100 11.16 -2.72 -3.84
N LYS A 101 11.54 -1.54 -4.36
CA LYS A 101 12.88 -1.31 -4.93
C LYS A 101 13.92 -0.84 -3.89
N SER A 102 13.52 0.02 -2.96
CA SER A 102 14.45 0.76 -2.09
C SER A 102 14.15 0.68 -0.60
N GLY A 103 12.97 0.22 -0.21
CA GLY A 103 12.51 0.31 1.16
C GLY A 103 12.72 -0.94 2.01
N PRO A 104 12.38 -0.84 3.31
CA PRO A 104 12.71 -1.84 4.33
C PRO A 104 11.95 -3.15 4.15
N LEU A 105 12.64 -4.27 4.36
CA LEU A 105 12.02 -5.59 4.46
C LEU A 105 11.58 -5.88 5.90
N ASN A 106 12.39 -5.46 6.87
CA ASN A 106 12.15 -5.60 8.29
C ASN A 106 11.53 -4.32 8.84
N VAL A 107 10.38 -4.42 9.51
CA VAL A 107 9.61 -3.25 9.92
C VAL A 107 9.11 -3.32 11.37
N HIS A 108 9.27 -2.21 12.06
CA HIS A 108 8.60 -1.92 13.32
C HIS A 108 7.28 -1.21 13.03
N VAL A 109 6.16 -1.82 13.42
CA VAL A 109 4.84 -1.27 13.15
C VAL A 109 4.40 -0.42 14.35
N LYS A 110 4.10 0.86 14.09
CA LYS A 110 3.58 1.83 15.06
C LYS A 110 2.16 2.20 14.68
N LEU A 111 1.21 1.90 15.55
CA LEU A 111 -0.21 2.05 15.29
C LEU A 111 -0.74 3.25 16.07
N LYS A 112 -1.60 4.06 15.43
CA LYS A 112 -2.22 5.22 16.05
C LYS A 112 -3.73 5.24 15.76
N GLY A 113 -4.51 5.45 16.81
CA GLY A 113 -5.96 5.54 16.74
C GLY A 113 -6.67 4.18 16.75
N ALA A 114 -7.97 4.23 16.98
CA ALA A 114 -8.85 3.07 17.05
C ALA A 114 -9.85 3.11 15.89
N SER A 115 -9.65 2.24 14.90
CA SER A 115 -10.61 1.99 13.82
C SER A 115 -10.41 0.59 13.22
N SER A 116 -11.39 0.08 12.49
CA SER A 116 -11.33 -1.22 11.81
C SER A 116 -10.23 -1.29 10.73
N GLY A 117 -9.77 -0.14 10.21
CA GLY A 117 -8.70 -0.06 9.24
C GLY A 117 -7.32 -0.44 9.79
N ARG A 118 -7.12 -0.34 11.11
CA ARG A 118 -5.84 -0.65 11.78
C ARG A 118 -5.45 -2.12 11.63
N ASP A 119 -6.36 -3.01 12.01
CA ASP A 119 -6.14 -4.45 12.02
C ASP A 119 -6.06 -5.01 10.58
N ALA A 120 -6.88 -4.49 9.67
CA ALA A 120 -6.81 -4.82 8.25
C ALA A 120 -5.45 -4.43 7.62
N ALA A 121 -4.92 -3.25 7.94
CA ALA A 121 -3.62 -2.81 7.46
C ALA A 121 -2.49 -3.68 8.00
N LEU A 122 -2.52 -4.04 9.29
CA LEU A 122 -1.54 -4.93 9.91
C LEU A 122 -1.53 -6.32 9.26
N ARG A 123 -2.71 -6.94 9.07
CA ARG A 123 -2.83 -8.22 8.35
C ARG A 123 -2.33 -8.12 6.91
N SER A 124 -2.66 -7.03 6.22
CA SER A 124 -2.22 -6.82 4.84
C SER A 124 -0.71 -6.63 4.72
N LEU A 125 -0.05 -6.04 5.72
CA LEU A 125 1.42 -5.93 5.76
C LEU A 125 2.06 -7.31 5.88
N ALA A 126 1.55 -8.16 6.79
CA ALA A 126 2.03 -9.52 6.95
C ALA A 126 1.87 -10.33 5.65
N ASN A 127 0.71 -10.22 5.00
CA ASN A 127 0.41 -10.92 3.74
C ASN A 127 1.30 -10.47 2.56
N GLN A 128 1.86 -9.27 2.61
CA GLN A 128 2.72 -8.72 1.55
C GLN A 128 4.20 -9.03 1.75
N GLY A 129 4.54 -9.83 2.78
CA GLY A 129 5.88 -10.36 2.99
C GLY A 129 6.83 -9.45 3.76
N PHE A 130 6.30 -8.43 4.44
CA PHE A 130 7.12 -7.67 5.40
C PHE A 130 7.36 -8.48 6.66
N ASN A 131 8.59 -8.45 7.16
CA ASN A 131 8.94 -9.08 8.44
C ASN A 131 8.64 -8.11 9.58
N ILE A 132 7.62 -8.41 10.38
CA ILE A 132 7.16 -7.54 11.48
C ILE A 132 7.95 -7.88 12.73
N LEU A 133 8.86 -6.98 13.13
CA LEU A 133 9.72 -7.17 14.31
C LEU A 133 9.01 -6.81 15.61
N SER A 134 8.20 -5.75 15.60
CA SER A 134 7.46 -5.30 16.77
C SER A 134 6.17 -4.60 16.37
N ILE A 135 5.16 -4.68 17.24
CA ILE A 135 3.90 -3.95 17.10
C ILE A 135 3.73 -3.09 18.35
N ALA A 136 3.68 -1.77 18.18
CA ALA A 136 3.50 -0.82 19.26
C ALA A 136 2.28 0.08 18.99
N ASP A 137 1.43 0.27 20.00
CA ASP A 137 0.37 1.27 19.97
C ASP A 137 0.89 2.60 20.53
N ILE A 138 0.87 3.63 19.70
CA ILE A 138 1.30 4.99 20.04
C ILE A 138 0.10 5.96 20.07
N THR A 139 -1.10 5.45 20.32
CA THR A 139 -2.30 6.29 20.48
C THR A 139 -2.12 7.25 21.67
N PRO A 140 -2.16 8.57 21.45
CA PRO A 140 -1.90 9.53 22.51
C PRO A 140 -3.05 9.53 23.53
N ILE A 141 -2.71 9.32 24.80
CA ILE A 141 -3.64 9.44 25.94
C ILE A 141 -3.35 10.79 26.61
N ALA A 142 -4.37 11.66 26.69
CA ALA A 142 -4.22 12.97 27.30
C ALA A 142 -4.40 12.89 28.83
N HIS A 143 -3.47 13.44 29.60
CA HIS A 143 -3.57 13.55 31.06
C HIS A 143 -4.35 14.80 31.46
N ASN A 144 -5.70 14.73 31.38
CA ASN A 144 -6.60 15.87 31.70
C ASN A 144 -6.22 17.19 31.00
N GLY A 145 -5.81 17.11 29.72
CA GLY A 145 -5.37 18.25 28.92
C GLY A 145 -6.54 19.16 28.45
N PRO A 146 -6.58 19.58 27.17
CA PRO A 146 -7.63 20.47 26.70
C PRO A 146 -9.01 19.82 26.80
N ARG A 147 -10.03 20.63 27.11
CA ARG A 147 -11.43 20.18 27.19
C ARG A 147 -11.86 19.54 25.84
N PRO A 148 -12.42 18.32 25.84
CA PRO A 148 -12.91 17.70 24.61
C PRO A 148 -14.09 18.50 24.03
N LYS A 149 -14.26 18.42 22.70
CA LYS A 149 -15.37 19.06 22.00
C LYS A 149 -16.70 18.56 22.59
N LYS A 150 -17.68 19.48 22.71
CA LYS A 150 -19.03 19.15 23.17
C LYS A 150 -19.59 17.96 22.37
N ALA A 151 -20.20 17.00 23.07
CA ALA A 151 -20.82 15.85 22.43
C ALA A 151 -21.81 16.31 21.35
N ARG A 152 -21.72 15.70 20.16
CA ARG A 152 -22.58 16.04 19.04
C ARG A 152 -23.99 15.54 19.35
N ARG A 153 -24.99 16.42 19.22
CA ARG A 153 -26.41 16.10 19.30
C ARG A 153 -26.87 15.90 17.85
N ILE A 154 -27.04 14.66 17.44
CA ILE A 154 -27.67 14.30 16.16
C ILE A 154 -29.07 13.81 16.51
#